data_AF-A0A443S0W8-F1
#
_entry.id   AF-A0A443S0W8-F1
#
_cell.length_a   1.000
_cell.length_b   1.000
_cell.length_c   1.000
_cell.angle_alpha   90.00
_cell.angle_beta   90.00
_cell.angle_gamma   90.00
#
_symmetry.space_group_name_H-M   'P 1'
#
loop_
_entity.id
_entity.type
_entity.pdbx_description
1 polymer ?
#
loop_
_entity_poly.entity_id
_entity_poly.type
_entity_poly.pdbx_seq_one_letter_code
_entity_poly.pdbx_strand_id
1 'polypeptide(L)'
;MVLAQRTKDLFKRVILESGGTAMGNLIFTENGLAENERMAELTGCYTIDDTDEESLNNTTEEDYNGFVSKSDEVVRCLQNVKVEQILKAQREIVIGENRFVTFVPRVLENDSMVGHNPNYLIRFEKNLGKHVHEILMGTVEDEGGMFLNGIMPLL
;
A
#
# COMPACT_ATOMS: atom_id res chain seq x y z
N MET A 1 9.54 -5.04 -7.75
CA MET A 1 10.57 -6.11 -7.80
C MET A 1 11.87 -5.60 -8.42
N VAL A 2 11.92 -5.12 -9.67
CA VAL A 2 13.16 -4.56 -10.28
C VAL A 2 13.83 -3.46 -9.45
N LEU A 3 13.02 -2.66 -8.79
CA LEU A 3 13.46 -1.52 -7.98
C LEU A 3 13.90 -1.91 -6.56
N ALA A 4 13.71 -3.18 -6.17
CA ALA A 4 14.01 -3.62 -4.81
C ALA A 4 15.47 -4.02 -4.67
N GLN A 5 16.14 -3.46 -3.67
CA GLN A 5 17.55 -3.76 -3.40
C GLN A 5 17.76 -5.25 -3.09
N ARG A 6 16.80 -5.89 -2.41
CA ARG A 6 16.86 -7.33 -2.07
C ARG A 6 16.82 -8.25 -3.29
N THR A 7 16.25 -7.82 -4.40
CA THR A 7 16.06 -8.70 -5.57
C THR A 7 16.95 -8.34 -6.76
N LYS A 8 17.81 -7.33 -6.62
CA LYS A 8 18.65 -6.81 -7.71
C LYS A 8 19.52 -7.89 -8.38
N ASP A 9 19.99 -8.88 -7.65
CA ASP A 9 20.90 -9.89 -8.21
C ASP A 9 20.19 -11.21 -8.57
N LEU A 10 18.87 -11.28 -8.41
CA LEU A 10 18.11 -12.52 -8.60
C LEU A 10 17.70 -12.77 -10.06
N PHE A 11 17.68 -11.74 -10.90
CA PHE A 11 17.32 -11.86 -12.31
C PHE A 11 18.16 -10.93 -13.17
N LYS A 12 18.27 -11.28 -14.45
CA LYS A 12 19.00 -10.51 -15.46
C LYS A 12 18.10 -9.99 -16.58
N ARG A 13 16.84 -10.42 -16.63
CA ARG A 13 15.87 -10.02 -17.65
C ARG A 13 14.54 -9.77 -16.99
N VAL A 14 13.78 -8.83 -17.54
CA VAL A 14 12.47 -8.42 -17.03
C VAL A 14 11.51 -8.36 -18.21
N ILE A 15 10.33 -8.94 -18.03
CA ILE A 15 9.21 -8.79 -18.97
C ILE A 15 8.10 -8.06 -18.21
N LEU A 16 7.62 -6.94 -18.76
CA LEU A 16 6.54 -6.13 -18.21
C LEU A 16 5.38 -6.10 -19.20
N GLU A 17 4.28 -6.76 -18.87
CA GLU A 17 3.08 -6.82 -19.71
C GLU A 17 1.98 -5.97 -19.06
N SER A 18 1.51 -4.95 -19.78
CA SER A 18 0.38 -4.11 -19.39
C SER A 18 0.52 -3.46 -18.00
N GLY A 19 1.75 -3.17 -17.58
CA GLY A 19 2.01 -2.61 -16.26
C GLY A 19 3.42 -2.09 -16.07
N GLY A 20 3.58 -1.12 -15.18
CA GLY A 20 4.86 -0.53 -14.84
C GLY A 20 4.80 0.14 -13.48
N THR A 21 5.97 0.30 -12.84
CA THR A 21 6.06 0.88 -11.50
C THR A 21 5.90 2.41 -11.49
N ALA A 22 5.84 3.06 -12.65
CA ALA A 22 5.78 4.52 -12.79
C ALA A 22 4.36 5.11 -12.68
N MET A 23 3.33 4.30 -12.37
CA MET A 23 1.95 4.81 -12.23
C MET A 23 1.70 5.60 -10.93
N GLY A 24 2.76 6.02 -10.21
CA GLY A 24 2.69 6.96 -9.09
C GLY A 24 1.84 6.46 -7.92
N ASN A 25 1.06 7.36 -7.32
CA ASN A 25 0.25 7.08 -6.13
C ASN A 25 -0.94 6.12 -6.38
N LEU A 26 -1.18 5.73 -7.65
CA LEU A 26 -2.20 4.73 -7.98
C LEU A 26 -1.78 3.31 -7.59
N ILE A 27 -0.48 3.07 -7.44
CA ILE A 27 0.08 1.74 -7.16
C ILE A 27 1.11 1.76 -6.02
N PHE A 28 1.35 2.92 -5.40
CA PHE A 28 2.14 3.03 -4.16
C PHE A 28 1.51 4.01 -3.18
N THR A 29 1.61 3.71 -1.88
CA THR A 29 1.26 4.64 -0.81
C THR A 29 2.44 4.88 0.13
N GLU A 30 2.49 6.06 0.75
CA GLU A 30 3.44 6.39 1.83
C GLU A 30 2.80 6.19 3.21
N ASN A 31 1.47 6.32 3.29
CA ASN A 31 0.68 6.12 4.50
C ASN A 31 -0.33 5.00 4.26
N GLY A 32 -0.16 3.88 4.96
CA GLY A 32 -1.10 2.75 4.94
C GLY A 32 -1.93 2.62 6.22
N LEU A 33 -1.75 3.52 7.19
CA LEU A 33 -2.45 3.44 8.46
C LEU A 33 -3.93 3.80 8.30
N ALA A 34 -4.23 4.83 7.51
CA ALA A 34 -5.59 5.27 7.25
C ALA A 34 -6.44 4.15 6.60
N GLU A 35 -5.88 3.40 5.64
CA GLU A 35 -6.58 2.25 5.04
C GLU A 35 -6.85 1.13 6.05
N ASN A 36 -5.91 0.88 6.97
CA ASN A 36 -6.07 -0.13 8.00
C ASN A 36 -7.11 0.28 9.04
N GLU A 37 -7.11 1.56 9.45
CA GLU A 37 -8.11 2.13 10.37
C GLU A 37 -9.52 2.05 9.74
N ARG A 38 -9.64 2.46 8.48
CA ARG A 38 -10.91 2.38 7.74
C ARG A 38 -11.41 0.94 7.60
N MET A 39 -10.51 0.00 7.34
CA MET A 39 -10.85 -1.44 7.31
C MET A 39 -11.35 -1.92 8.67
N ALA A 40 -10.68 -1.51 9.75
CA ALA A 40 -11.03 -1.91 11.12
C ALA A 40 -12.38 -1.32 11.56
N GLU A 41 -12.69 -0.10 11.11
CA GLU A 41 -14.00 0.54 11.30
C GLU A 41 -15.12 -0.22 10.57
N LEU A 42 -14.94 -0.52 9.28
CA LEU A 42 -15.94 -1.23 8.47
C LEU A 42 -16.16 -2.69 8.89
N THR A 43 -15.13 -3.30 9.48
CA THR A 43 -15.25 -4.64 10.09
C THR A 43 -15.85 -4.59 11.50
N GLY A 44 -16.08 -3.38 12.04
CA GLY A 44 -16.68 -3.14 13.35
C GLY A 44 -15.80 -3.55 14.53
N CYS A 45 -14.51 -3.77 14.28
CA CYS A 45 -13.59 -4.27 15.30
C CYS A 45 -12.93 -3.10 16.06
N TYR A 46 -12.75 -1.95 15.40
CA TYR A 46 -12.10 -0.77 15.96
C TYR A 46 -12.97 0.47 15.72
N THR A 47 -13.02 1.37 16.70
CA THR A 47 -13.66 2.68 16.58
C THR A 47 -12.57 3.74 16.61
N ILE A 48 -12.58 4.64 15.62
CA ILE A 48 -11.67 5.77 15.59
C ILE A 48 -12.20 6.80 16.60
N ASP A 49 -11.51 6.95 17.74
CA ASP A 49 -11.76 8.05 18.65
C ASP A 49 -11.05 9.30 18.11
N ASP A 50 -11.82 10.33 17.72
CA ASP A 50 -11.32 11.60 17.17
C ASP A 50 -10.64 12.51 18.24
N THR A 51 -10.36 12.01 19.45
CA THR A 51 -9.96 12.84 20.60
C THR A 51 -8.45 13.04 20.81
N ASP A 52 -7.58 12.56 19.91
CA ASP A 52 -6.13 12.62 20.13
C ASP A 52 -5.40 13.81 19.47
N GLU A 53 -5.98 15.00 19.48
CA GLU A 53 -5.23 16.25 19.20
C GLU A 53 -4.74 16.99 20.46
N GLU A 54 -5.18 16.61 21.67
CA GLU A 54 -4.74 17.28 22.92
C GLU A 54 -4.37 16.31 24.05
N SER A 55 -3.23 15.62 23.95
CA SER A 55 -2.59 15.02 25.14
C SER A 55 -1.07 14.94 25.08
N LEU A 56 -0.41 15.85 24.37
CA LEU A 56 1.02 16.11 24.55
C LEU A 56 1.20 17.35 25.42
N ASN A 57 0.92 17.23 26.72
CA ASN A 57 1.51 18.05 27.79
C ASN A 57 0.96 17.62 29.15
N ASN A 58 1.45 16.49 29.67
CA ASN A 58 1.76 16.26 31.08
C ASN A 58 1.76 14.77 31.37
N THR A 59 2.94 14.14 31.35
CA THR A 59 3.18 12.97 32.18
C THR A 59 4.62 12.98 32.68
N THR A 60 4.72 13.15 34.00
CA THR A 60 5.88 12.87 34.82
C THR A 60 6.34 11.43 34.65
N GLU A 61 7.65 11.23 34.70
CA GLU A 61 8.32 9.94 34.79
C GLU A 61 7.66 9.05 35.85
N GLU A 62 6.93 7.99 35.44
CA GLU A 62 6.64 6.74 36.18
C GLU A 62 5.43 6.00 35.55
N ASP A 63 5.55 5.51 34.30
CA ASP A 63 4.85 4.28 33.86
C ASP A 63 5.39 3.80 32.50
N TYR A 64 6.46 3.00 32.52
CA TYR A 64 7.14 2.48 31.33
C TYR A 64 6.67 1.07 30.95
N ASN A 65 5.36 0.81 31.03
CA ASN A 65 4.76 -0.44 30.55
C ASN A 65 3.53 -0.16 29.68
N GLY A 66 3.74 -0.21 28.36
CA GLY A 66 2.65 -0.46 27.42
C GLY A 66 2.18 0.74 26.60
N PHE A 67 3.08 1.50 25.99
CA PHE A 67 2.70 2.32 24.83
C PHE A 67 2.47 1.39 23.63
N VAL A 68 1.31 0.73 23.59
CA VAL A 68 0.85 0.02 22.38
C VAL A 68 0.55 1.11 21.37
N SER A 69 1.23 1.07 20.21
CA SER A 69 0.95 2.08 19.19
C SER A 69 -0.47 1.86 18.64
N LYS A 70 -1.17 2.94 18.26
CA LYS A 70 -2.49 2.86 17.61
C LYS A 70 -2.50 1.85 16.45
N SER A 71 -1.41 1.77 15.69
CA SER A 71 -1.21 0.77 14.64
C SER A 71 -1.24 -0.67 15.15
N ASP A 72 -0.64 -0.95 16.31
CA ASP A 72 -0.61 -2.29 16.89
C ASP A 72 -2.00 -2.73 17.37
N GLU A 73 -2.81 -1.79 17.86
CA GLU A 73 -4.21 -2.05 18.23
C GLU A 73 -5.05 -2.42 17.02
N VAL A 74 -4.98 -1.60 15.95
CA VAL A 74 -5.67 -1.86 14.68
C VAL A 74 -5.25 -3.20 14.09
N VAL A 75 -3.96 -3.53 14.10
CA VAL A 75 -3.48 -4.84 13.59
C VAL A 75 -4.00 -5.99 14.44
N ARG A 76 -3.93 -5.90 15.76
CA ARG A 76 -4.44 -6.93 16.68
C ARG A 76 -5.94 -7.14 16.51
N CYS A 77 -6.66 -6.06 16.22
CA CYS A 77 -8.08 -6.07 15.92
C CYS A 77 -8.37 -6.88 14.64
N LEU A 78 -7.73 -6.48 13.54
CA LEU A 78 -7.91 -7.10 12.22
C LEU A 78 -7.50 -8.58 12.19
N GLN A 79 -6.52 -8.99 13.00
CA GLN A 79 -6.10 -10.40 13.14
C GLN A 79 -7.22 -11.34 13.62
N ASN A 80 -8.23 -10.82 14.32
CA ASN A 80 -9.34 -11.60 14.84
C ASN A 80 -10.61 -11.53 13.97
N VAL A 81 -10.60 -10.72 12.90
CA VAL A 81 -11.74 -10.55 12.01
C VAL A 81 -11.80 -11.71 11.02
N LYS A 82 -13.01 -12.17 10.69
CA LYS A 82 -13.20 -13.21 9.67
C LYS A 82 -12.84 -12.69 8.28
N VAL A 83 -12.21 -13.53 7.47
CA VAL A 83 -11.76 -13.17 6.11
C VAL A 83 -12.92 -12.63 5.26
N GLU A 84 -14.13 -13.18 5.39
CA GLU A 84 -15.30 -12.71 4.64
C GLU A 84 -15.67 -11.27 4.98
N GLN A 85 -15.49 -10.86 6.24
CA GLN A 85 -15.74 -9.47 6.67
C GLN A 85 -14.67 -8.53 6.12
N ILE A 86 -13.41 -8.95 6.11
CA ILE A 86 -12.30 -8.19 5.50
C ILE A 86 -12.55 -7.97 4.02
N LEU A 87 -12.95 -9.03 3.28
CA LEU A 87 -13.25 -8.93 1.85
C LEU A 87 -14.46 -8.04 1.56
N LYS A 88 -15.49 -8.07 2.42
CA LYS A 88 -16.66 -7.19 2.30
C LYS A 88 -16.26 -5.72 2.50
N ALA A 89 -15.54 -5.43 3.58
CA ALA A 89 -15.05 -4.10 3.89
C ALA A 89 -14.11 -3.57 2.79
N GLN A 90 -13.23 -4.41 2.23
CA GLN A 90 -12.39 -4.05 1.09
C GLN A 90 -13.22 -3.60 -0.13
N ARG A 91 -14.28 -4.32 -0.47
CA ARG A 91 -15.19 -3.93 -1.58
C ARG A 91 -15.90 -2.62 -1.29
N GLU A 92 -16.33 -2.41 -0.05
CA GLU A 92 -16.98 -1.16 0.37
C GLU A 92 -16.03 0.03 0.26
N ILE A 93 -14.74 -0.13 0.59
CA ILE A 93 -13.73 0.92 0.38
C ILE A 93 -13.54 1.22 -1.10
N VAL A 94 -13.36 0.18 -1.92
CA VAL A 94 -13.18 0.32 -3.38
C VAL A 94 -14.35 1.08 -4.02
N ILE A 95 -15.59 0.68 -3.69
CA ILE A 95 -16.80 1.29 -4.24
C ILE A 95 -17.04 2.69 -3.66
N GLY A 96 -17.03 2.81 -2.33
CA GLY A 96 -17.35 4.06 -1.64
C GLY A 96 -16.35 5.19 -1.90
N GLU A 97 -15.08 4.86 -2.15
CA GLU A 97 -14.01 5.82 -2.41
C GLU A 97 -13.66 5.93 -3.90
N ASN A 98 -14.36 5.21 -4.79
CA ASN A 98 -14.08 5.14 -6.23
C ASN A 98 -12.59 4.81 -6.52
N ARG A 99 -12.06 3.83 -5.79
CA ARG A 99 -10.65 3.37 -5.90
C ARG A 99 -10.57 2.16 -6.81
N PHE A 100 -9.42 1.95 -7.44
CA PHE A 100 -9.14 0.69 -8.16
C PHE A 100 -8.86 -0.47 -7.20
N VAL A 101 -8.12 -0.20 -6.13
CA VAL A 101 -7.74 -1.16 -5.09
C VAL A 101 -7.60 -0.47 -3.74
N THR A 102 -7.86 -1.20 -2.65
CA THR A 102 -7.69 -0.70 -1.28
C THR A 102 -6.22 -0.68 -0.87
N PHE A 103 -5.51 -1.80 -1.03
CA PHE A 103 -4.12 -1.93 -0.61
C PHE A 103 -3.19 -1.94 -1.81
N VAL A 104 -2.21 -1.05 -1.79
CA VAL A 104 -1.13 -0.97 -2.77
C VAL A 104 0.21 -1.15 -2.06
N PRO A 105 1.26 -1.57 -2.76
CA PRO A 105 2.62 -1.57 -2.22
C PRO A 105 2.97 -0.28 -1.48
N ARG A 106 3.57 -0.39 -0.30
CA ARG A 106 3.98 0.79 0.49
C ARG A 106 5.44 1.15 0.23
N VAL A 107 5.73 2.45 0.15
CA VAL A 107 7.10 2.96 0.22
C VAL A 107 7.49 3.03 1.70
N LEU A 108 8.54 2.33 2.08
CA LEU A 108 9.00 2.25 3.46
C LEU A 108 10.48 2.63 3.49
N GLU A 109 10.81 3.81 4.04
CA GLU A 109 12.17 4.38 4.02
C GLU A 109 13.26 3.46 4.61
N ASN A 110 12.86 2.49 5.45
CA ASN A 110 13.76 1.52 6.09
C ASN A 110 13.51 0.06 5.66
N ASP A 111 12.63 -0.20 4.70
CA ASP A 111 12.47 -1.54 4.14
C ASP A 111 13.30 -1.70 2.86
N SER A 112 13.85 -2.89 2.75
CA SER A 112 14.57 -3.46 1.64
C SER A 112 13.79 -3.65 0.33
N MET A 113 12.47 -3.47 0.36
CA MET A 113 11.57 -3.71 -0.78
C MET A 113 11.52 -2.49 -1.70
N VAL A 114 11.03 -1.33 -1.23
CA VAL A 114 11.00 -0.09 -2.02
C VAL A 114 11.19 1.09 -1.06
N GLY A 115 12.43 1.58 -0.97
CA GLY A 115 12.79 2.66 -0.03
C GLY A 115 12.36 4.06 -0.47
N HIS A 116 12.05 4.24 -1.76
CA HIS A 116 11.60 5.51 -2.32
C HIS A 116 10.54 5.30 -3.37
N ASN A 117 9.74 6.34 -3.64
CA ASN A 117 8.77 6.34 -4.73
C ASN A 117 9.43 5.89 -6.06
N PRO A 118 8.85 4.94 -6.80
CA PRO A 118 9.42 4.48 -8.07
C PRO A 118 9.71 5.59 -9.09
N ASN A 119 8.88 6.64 -9.14
CA ASN A 119 9.12 7.78 -10.02
C ASN A 119 10.38 8.55 -9.62
N TYR A 120 10.66 8.63 -8.32
CA TYR A 120 11.92 9.17 -7.82
C TYR A 120 13.08 8.28 -8.24
N LEU A 121 12.99 6.97 -7.98
CA LEU A 121 14.05 6.02 -8.33
C LEU A 121 14.40 6.09 -9.82
N ILE A 122 13.40 6.01 -10.70
CA ILE A 122 13.59 6.05 -12.16
C ILE A 122 14.25 7.35 -12.62
N ARG A 123 13.94 8.49 -12.00
CA ARG A 123 14.46 9.80 -12.41
C ARG A 123 15.84 10.13 -11.85
N PHE A 124 16.13 9.70 -10.61
CA PHE A 124 17.28 10.20 -9.87
C PHE A 124 18.33 9.13 -9.55
N GLU A 125 17.98 7.84 -9.54
CA GLU A 125 18.96 6.77 -9.31
C GLU A 125 19.66 6.33 -10.61
N LYS A 126 20.88 6.81 -10.80
CA LYS A 126 21.70 6.55 -11.99
C LYS A 126 22.09 5.07 -12.21
N ASN A 127 22.04 4.25 -11.16
CA ASN A 127 22.42 2.84 -11.22
C ASN A 127 21.23 1.88 -11.15
N LEU A 128 20.01 2.41 -11.22
CA LEU A 128 18.80 1.62 -11.14
C LEU A 128 18.76 0.60 -12.29
N GLY A 129 18.52 -0.67 -11.97
CA GLY A 129 18.41 -1.73 -12.97
C GLY A 129 19.71 -2.05 -13.72
N LYS A 130 20.89 -1.55 -13.33
CA LYS A 130 22.17 -1.85 -14.01
C LYS A 130 22.50 -3.35 -14.12
N HIS A 131 21.93 -4.15 -13.22
CA HIS A 131 22.04 -5.61 -13.19
C HIS A 131 21.10 -6.31 -14.18
N VAL A 132 20.09 -5.60 -14.71
CA VAL A 132 19.17 -6.07 -15.74
C VAL A 132 19.80 -5.82 -17.09
N HIS A 133 19.95 -6.89 -17.87
CA HIS A 133 20.54 -6.85 -19.21
C HIS A 133 19.49 -6.57 -20.28
N GLU A 134 18.25 -6.99 -20.06
CA GLU A 134 17.19 -6.91 -21.07
C GLU A 134 15.84 -6.63 -20.40
N ILE A 135 15.08 -5.71 -21.00
CA ILE A 135 13.72 -5.40 -20.61
C ILE A 135 12.85 -5.51 -21.86
N LEU A 136 11.87 -6.41 -21.81
CA LEU A 136 10.79 -6.48 -22.79
C LEU A 136 9.54 -5.86 -22.16
N MET A 137 8.93 -4.90 -22.84
CA MET A 137 7.70 -4.27 -22.37
C MET A 137 6.65 -4.29 -23.48
N GLY A 138 5.39 -4.49 -23.12
CA GLY A 138 4.28 -4.47 -24.06
C GLY A 138 2.97 -4.08 -23.37
N THR A 139 2.01 -3.64 -24.18
CA THR A 139 0.63 -3.37 -23.79
C THR A 139 -0.30 -3.99 -24.82
N VAL A 140 -1.58 -4.18 -24.47
CA VAL A 140 -2.61 -4.54 -25.45
C VAL A 140 -3.17 -3.30 -26.14
N GLU A 141 -3.86 -3.48 -27.27
CA GLU A 141 -4.45 -2.37 -28.05
C GLU A 141 -5.53 -1.60 -27.27
N ASP A 142 -6.27 -2.29 -26.40
CA ASP A 142 -7.36 -1.72 -25.60
C ASP A 142 -7.28 -2.15 -24.12
N GLU A 143 -6.41 -1.48 -23.36
CA GLU A 143 -6.31 -1.64 -21.90
C GLU A 143 -7.57 -1.11 -21.18
N GLY A 144 -8.16 -0.04 -21.72
CA GLY A 144 -9.25 0.71 -21.08
C GLY A 144 -10.60 -0.02 -21.13
N GLY A 145 -10.84 -0.80 -22.18
CA GLY A 145 -12.07 -1.54 -22.40
C GLY A 145 -12.42 -2.50 -21.26
N MET A 146 -11.41 -3.13 -20.63
CA MET A 146 -11.63 -3.98 -19.46
C MET A 146 -12.19 -3.17 -18.28
N PHE A 147 -11.64 -1.99 -18.02
CA PHE A 147 -12.06 -1.17 -16.88
C PHE A 147 -13.46 -0.60 -17.09
N LEU A 148 -13.75 -0.11 -18.29
CA LEU A 148 -15.05 0.46 -18.65
C LEU A 148 -16.18 -0.57 -18.63
N ASN A 149 -15.91 -1.80 -19.09
CA ASN A 149 -16.95 -2.81 -19.26
C ASN A 149 -17.02 -3.84 -18.12
N GLY A 150 -15.96 -4.00 -17.34
CA GLY A 150 -15.87 -5.01 -16.28
C GLY A 150 -15.84 -4.45 -14.86
N ILE A 151 -15.21 -3.29 -14.65
CA ILE A 151 -14.92 -2.76 -13.31
C ILE A 151 -15.82 -1.55 -12.98
N MET A 152 -15.94 -0.59 -13.90
CA MET A 152 -16.79 0.59 -13.73
C MET A 152 -18.30 0.33 -13.62
N PRO A 153 -18.90 -0.72 -14.22
CA PRO A 153 -20.32 -1.00 -14.01
C PRO A 153 -20.68 -1.48 -12.60
N LEU A 154 -19.68 -1.75 -11.75
CA LEU A 154 -19.81 -2.25 -10.38
C LEU A 154 -19.45 -1.20 -9.31
N LEU A 155 -18.96 -0.02 -9.73
CA LEU A 155 -18.72 1.18 -8.91
C LEU A 155 -19.93 2.11 -9.03
#